data_AF-K3WBC3-F1
#
_entry.id   AF-K3WBC3-F1
#
_cell.length_a   1.000
_cell.length_b   1.000
_cell.length_c   1.000
_cell.angle_alpha   90.00
_cell.angle_beta   90.00
_cell.angle_gamma   90.00
#
_symmetry.space_group_name_H-M   'P 1'
#
loop_
_entity.id
_entity.type
_entity.pdbx_description
1 polymer ?
#
loop_
_entity_poly.entity_id
_entity_poly.type
_entity_poly.pdbx_seq_one_letter_code
_entity_poly.pdbx_strand_id
1 'polypeptide(L)' 'MSTRVRLTKHQHLLICKKRSECPEWTYNELAEWARVTFCLIKCPGKSTILDIVKHEAKLSTLSDETLLSPHGAPRRGCG' A
#
# COMPACT_ATOMS: atom_id res chain seq x y z
N MET A 1 4.82 19.06 -3.40
CA MET A 1 3.47 18.59 -3.05
C MET A 1 3.49 17.07 -2.97
N SER A 2 3.19 16.47 -1.81
CA SER A 2 3.17 15.01 -1.68
C SER A 2 1.89 14.48 -2.32
N THR A 3 2.01 13.89 -3.51
CA THR A 3 0.90 13.37 -4.35
C THR A 3 0.43 11.99 -3.91
N ARG A 4 0.79 11.53 -2.71
CA ARG A 4 0.45 10.21 -2.20
C ARG A 4 -0.99 10.18 -1.70
N VAL A 5 -1.79 9.31 -2.32
CA VAL A 5 -3.11 8.92 -1.80
C VAL A 5 -2.88 8.13 -0.53
N ARG A 6 -3.43 8.61 0.60
CA ARG A 6 -3.37 7.91 1.88
C ARG A 6 -4.47 6.86 1.91
N LEU A 7 -4.08 5.64 1.54
CA LEU A 7 -4.93 4.46 1.65
C LEU A 7 -4.83 3.89 3.08
N THR A 8 -5.95 3.40 3.60
CA THR A 8 -5.99 2.71 4.90
C THR A 8 -5.53 1.25 4.77
N LYS A 9 -5.07 0.63 5.87
CA LYS A 9 -4.67 -0.78 5.88
C LYS A 9 -5.77 -1.71 5.35
N HIS A 10 -7.02 -1.43 5.69
CA HIS A 10 -8.17 -2.19 5.19
C HIS A 10 -8.31 -2.09 3.66
N GLN A 11 -8.11 -0.90 3.09
CA GLN A 11 -8.14 -0.71 1.63
C GLN A 11 -6.98 -1.44 0.94
N HIS A 12 -5.81 -1.49 1.57
CA HIS A 12 -4.69 -2.28 1.06
C HIS A 12 -5.01 -3.77 0.98
N LEU A 13 -5.60 -4.35 2.04
CA LEU A 13 -6.02 -5.75 2.06
C LEU A 13 -7.08 -6.05 1.00
N LEU A 14 -8.03 -5.13 0.78
CA LEU A 14 -9.03 -5.27 -0.27
C LEU A 14 -8.41 -5.24 -1.68
N ILE A 15 -7.38 -4.43 -1.92
CA ILE A 15 -6.64 -4.41 -3.18
C ILE A 15 -5.91 -5.74 -3.39
N CYS A 16 -5.26 -6.29 -2.36
CA CYS A 16 -4.61 -7.61 -2.43
C CYS A 16 -5.62 -8.73 -2.68
N LYS A 17 -6.75 -8.72 -1.96
CA LYS A 17 -7.84 -9.67 -2.18
C LYS A 17 -8.33 -9.58 -3.63
N LYS A 18 -8.55 -8.36 -4.14
CA LYS A 18 -8.99 -8.15 -5.52
C LYS A 18 -7.96 -8.63 -6.54
N ARG A 19 -6.67 -8.48 -6.26
CA ARG A 19 -5.58 -9.05 -7.08
C ARG A 19 -5.60 -10.58 -7.10
N SER A 20 -5.95 -11.20 -5.97
CA SER A 20 -6.09 -12.66 -5.88
C SER A 20 -7.32 -13.16 -6.65
N GLU A 21 -8.43 -12.43 -6.58
CA GLU A 21 -9.66 -12.72 -7.35
C GLU A 21 -9.49 -12.45 -8.86
N CYS A 22 -8.64 -11.48 -9.23
CA CYS A 22 -8.41 -11.05 -10.61
C CYS A 22 -6.91 -10.91 -10.89
N PRO A 23 -6.15 -12.02 -11.06
CA PRO A 23 -4.71 -11.97 -11.29
C PRO A 23 -4.34 -11.39 -12.66
N GLU A 24 -5.29 -11.42 -13.61
CA GLU A 24 -5.16 -10.89 -14.98
C GLU A 24 -5.18 -9.35 -15.03
N TRP A 25 -5.78 -8.70 -14.04
CA TRP A 25 -5.89 -7.24 -14.02
C TRP A 25 -4.53 -6.59 -13.86
N THR A 26 -4.26 -5.55 -14.62
CA THR A 26 -3.03 -4.78 -14.49
C THR A 26 -3.06 -3.90 -13.23
N TYR A 27 -1.88 -3.46 -12.78
CA TYR A 27 -1.78 -2.52 -11.67
C TYR A 27 -2.50 -1.19 -11.93
N ASN A 28 -2.73 -0.83 -13.19
CA ASN A 28 -3.47 0.38 -13.56
C ASN A 28 -4.97 0.19 -13.35
N GLU A 29 -5.49 -0.97 -13.75
CA GLU A 29 -6.90 -1.34 -13.52
C GLU A 29 -7.20 -1.51 -12.03
N LEU A 30 -6.28 -2.12 -11.27
CA LEU A 30 -6.39 -2.17 -9.80
C LEU A 30 -6.37 -0.77 -9.16
N ALA A 31 -5.58 0.15 -9.70
CA ALA A 31 -5.56 1.54 -9.22
C ALA A 31 -6.88 2.26 -9.51
N GLU A 32 -7.43 2.08 -10.71
CA GLU A 32 -8.68 2.69 -11.11
C GLU A 32 -9.85 2.09 -10.32
N TRP A 33 -9.88 0.77 -10.16
CA TRP A 33 -10.83 0.07 -9.30
C TRP A 33 -10.74 0.60 -7.86
N ALA A 34 -9.54 0.71 -7.28
CA ALA A 34 -9.37 1.25 -5.93
C ALA A 34 -9.87 2.69 -5.82
N ARG A 35 -9.66 3.53 -6.84
CA ARG A 35 -10.23 4.89 -6.86
C ARG A 35 -11.75 4.84 -6.80
N VAL A 36 -12.39 4.05 -7.66
CA VAL A 36 -13.85 3.99 -7.77
C VAL A 36 -14.46 3.37 -6.50
N THR A 37 -13.93 2.25 -6.04
CA THR A 37 -14.42 1.51 -4.87
C THR A 37 -14.25 2.29 -3.56
N PHE A 38 -13.14 3.00 -3.38
CA PHE A 38 -12.88 3.76 -2.16
C PHE A 38 -13.19 5.25 -2.29
N CYS A 39 -13.78 5.66 -3.41
CA CYS A 39 -14.11 7.05 -3.72
C CYS A 39 -12.92 8.01 -3.48
N LEU A 40 -11.73 7.61 -3.94
CA LEU A 40 -10.51 8.37 -3.70
C LEU A 40 -10.50 9.63 -4.57
N ILE A 41 -10.14 10.77 -3.98
CA ILE A 41 -9.98 12.05 -4.68
C ILE A 41 -8.93 11.94 -5.80
N LYS A 42 -7.95 11.05 -5.65
CA LYS A 42 -6.91 10.80 -6.66
C LYS A 42 -6.70 9.30 -6.87
N CYS A 43 -6.35 8.92 -8.09
CA CYS A 43 -5.90 7.56 -8.39
C CYS A 43 -4.60 7.27 -7.62
N PRO A 44 -4.49 6.14 -6.92
CA PRO A 44 -3.20 5.68 -6.41
C PRO A 44 -2.26 5.43 -7.60
N GLY A 45 -1.00 5.84 -7.48
CA GLY A 45 -0.01 5.60 -8.52
C GLY A 45 0.28 4.10 -8.68
N LYS A 46 0.69 3.67 -9.89
CA LYS A 46 1.13 2.29 -10.15
C LYS A 46 2.13 1.80 -9.10
N SER A 47 3.10 2.63 -8.72
CA SER A 47 4.09 2.30 -7.69
C SER A 47 3.45 2.03 -6.33
N THR A 48 2.37 2.75 -5.98
CA THR A 48 1.63 2.53 -4.73
C THR A 48 0.90 1.19 -4.75
N ILE A 49 0.20 0.85 -5.85
CA ILE A 49 -0.46 -0.46 -5.98
C ILE A 49 0.58 -1.60 -5.94
N LEU A 50 1.71 -1.43 -6.63
CA LEU A 50 2.80 -2.40 -6.62
C LEU A 50 3.36 -2.59 -5.21
N ASP A 51 3.57 -1.49 -4.47
CA ASP A 51 4.04 -1.52 -3.08
C ASP A 51 3.05 -2.26 -2.18
N ILE A 52 1.75 -1.96 -2.30
CA ILE A 52 0.67 -2.63 -1.56
C ILE A 52 0.67 -4.14 -1.80
N VAL A 53 0.70 -4.55 -3.06
CA VAL A 53 0.67 -5.97 -3.44
C VAL A 53 1.95 -6.67 -2.99
N LYS A 54 3.12 -6.04 -3.12
CA LYS A 54 4.40 -6.61 -2.68
C LYS A 54 4.53 -6.70 -1.16
N HIS A 55 3.94 -5.76 -0.46
CA HIS A 55 4.03 -5.66 0.99
C HIS A 55 2.80 -6.21 1.71
N GLU A 56 1.93 -6.98 1.06
CA GLU A 56 0.75 -7.60 1.68
C GLU A 56 1.07 -8.30 3.00
N ALA A 57 2.09 -9.15 3.00
CA ALA A 57 2.54 -9.88 4.19
C ALA A 57 3.03 -8.93 5.31
N LYS A 58 3.71 -7.83 4.93
CA LYS A 58 4.18 -6.80 5.87
C LYS A 58 3.05 -5.90 6.38
N LEU A 59 2.04 -5.64 5.56
CA LEU A 59 0.87 -4.85 5.92
C LEU A 59 -0.03 -5.59 6.91
N SER A 60 -0.11 -6.92 6.77
CA SER A 60 -0.77 -7.80 7.72
C SER A 60 -0.07 -7.78 9.09
N THR A 61 1.27 -7.87 9.11
CA THR A 61 2.04 -7.82 10.38
C THR A 61 2.02 -6.43 11.02
N LEU A 62 2.20 -5.35 10.24
CA LEU A 62 2.26 -3.99 10.81
C LEU A 62 0.96 -3.51 11.47
N SER A 63 -0.14 -4.25 11.37
CA SER A 63 -1.39 -3.91 12.04
C SER A 63 -1.28 -3.97 13.56
N ASP A 64 -0.28 -4.68 14.10
CA ASP A 64 -0.04 -4.79 15.55
C ASP A 64 0.94 -3.75 16.12
N GLU A 65 1.77 -3.10 15.29
CA GLU A 65 2.93 -2.32 15.76
C GLU A 65 2.95 -0.86 15.28
N THR A 66 1.79 -0.22 15.15
CA THR A 66 1.71 1.26 15.03
C THR A 66 1.24 1.88 16.34
N LEU A 67 2.00 1.65 17.42
CA LEU A 67 2.11 2.58 18.57
C LEU A 67 3.55 2.76 19.08
N LEU A 68 4.58 2.27 18.39
CA LEU A 68 5.97 2.64 18.68
C LEU A 68 6.81 2.75 17.41
N SER A 69 6.97 3.98 16.91
CA SER A 69 8.24 4.70 17.09
C SER A 69 8.61 5.64 15.92
N PRO A 70 9.23 6.78 16.26
CA PRO A 70 9.64 7.82 15.32
C PRO A 70 10.95 7.47 14.60
N HIS A 71 11.16 8.14 13.47
CA HIS A 71 12.45 8.47 12.82
C HIS A 71 13.73 7.90 13.45
N GLY A 72 14.42 7.02 12.72
CA GLY A 72 15.78 6.57 13.07
C GLY A 72 16.47 5.90 11.88
N ALA A 73 17.04 6.70 10.99
CA ALA A 73 17.89 6.24 9.88
C ALA A 73 19.22 5.64 10.41
N PRO A 74 19.93 4.82 9.61
CA PRO A 74 21.08 4.04 10.06
C PRO A 74 22.36 4.90 10.09
N ARG A 75 23.21 4.69 11.09
CA ARG A 75 24.60 5.12 11.02
C ARG A 75 25.55 3.95 11.23
N ARG A 76 26.32 3.71 10.17
CA ARG A 76 27.58 2.96 10.08
C ARG A 76 28.45 3.12 11.33
N GLY A 77 29.04 2.02 11.78
CA GLY A 77 30.21 1.99 12.63
C GLY A 77 30.89 0.64 12.51
N CYS A 78 31.94 0.56 11.69
CA CYS A 78 32.97 -0.47 11.81
C CYS A 78 33.82 -0.16 13.05
N GLY A 79 34.14 -1.19 13.82
CA GLY A 79 35.12 -1.18 14.90
C GLY A 79 35.55 -2.61 15.17
#